data_AF-A0A0L0VP23-F1
#
_entry.id   AF-A0A0L0VP23-F1
#
_cell.length_a   1.000
_cell.length_b   1.000
_cell.length_c   1.000
_cell.angle_alpha   90.00
_cell.angle_beta   90.00
_cell.angle_gamma   90.00
#
_symmetry.space_group_name_H-M   'P 1'
#
loop_
_entity.id
_entity.type
_entity.pdbx_description
1 polymer ?
#
loop_
_entity_poly.entity_id
_entity_poly.type
_entity_poly.pdbx_seq_one_letter_code
_entity_poly.pdbx_strand_id
1 'polypeptide(L)'
;MDEMAEPECKLGHEVEHQRLREQGDLVIEGFRNLISKYSSPAAWRSDRASIEEVMSNLSIDENGLKEKTLDRLQMTLPILKRHLTRLSTTLDPYNSQQETELKFQSILRIQPKLESTLEHAKCYVALFYPEPTSPPARTNDQRLQRLKSCRLQRLRSTFIEACPRICWSLEAAINLVQQMQKQDSPEEFKRRSEEHRGLTRYVEEATLLIDSTMECIAGSDWDLALKYWQRELGGIEGLLGEIVSRLFFNKLTIRGINTKRLPLFTEMSSAQIEYLVQAHRTLSNRLKNIVFHLYEADSDPGTVSHNVFITNAHHIKVRFEAPLLVVLLYLVPAIPDTEGFPTQNYYKRWFNTWNTQRILAIDNFINFARSLGPDPL
;
A
#
# COMPACT_ATOMS: atom_id res chain seq x y z
N MET A 1 -22.67 -14.17 -66.59
CA MET A 1 -21.57 -14.27 -65.61
C MET A 1 -21.69 -13.04 -64.73
N ASP A 2 -21.50 -13.22 -63.42
CA ASP A 2 -21.72 -12.28 -62.32
C ASP A 2 -23.15 -12.17 -61.77
N GLU A 3 -23.55 -13.20 -61.04
CA GLU A 3 -24.40 -13.05 -59.84
C GLU A 3 -24.38 -14.38 -59.08
N MET A 4 -23.42 -14.61 -58.16
CA MET A 4 -23.54 -15.70 -57.16
C MET A 4 -22.48 -15.73 -56.02
N ALA A 5 -21.77 -14.63 -55.71
CA ALA A 5 -20.71 -14.66 -54.68
C ALA A 5 -21.00 -13.84 -53.39
N GLU A 6 -22.08 -13.06 -53.31
CA GLU A 6 -22.34 -12.16 -52.18
C GLU A 6 -23.11 -12.70 -50.95
N PRO A 7 -23.99 -13.74 -51.02
CA PRO A 7 -24.78 -14.12 -49.84
C PRO A 7 -24.00 -14.97 -48.81
N GLU A 8 -23.03 -15.78 -49.24
CA GLU A 8 -22.22 -16.62 -48.34
C GLU A 8 -21.25 -15.81 -47.48
N CYS A 9 -20.72 -14.69 -48.01
CA CYS A 9 -19.79 -13.81 -47.31
C CYS A 9 -20.48 -13.03 -46.16
N LYS A 10 -21.72 -12.56 -46.38
CA LYS A 10 -22.52 -11.88 -45.34
C LYS A 10 -22.92 -12.81 -44.20
N LEU A 11 -23.29 -14.05 -44.52
CA LEU A 11 -23.69 -15.04 -43.52
C LEU A 11 -22.50 -15.46 -42.63
N GLY A 12 -21.31 -15.62 -43.21
CA GLY A 12 -20.09 -15.89 -42.45
C GLY A 12 -19.72 -14.77 -41.47
N HIS A 13 -19.85 -13.51 -41.91
CA HIS A 13 -19.54 -12.33 -41.10
C HIS A 13 -20.54 -12.13 -39.94
N GLU A 14 -21.82 -12.46 -40.12
CA GLU A 14 -22.83 -12.44 -39.05
C GLU A 14 -22.59 -13.51 -37.98
N VAL A 15 -22.25 -14.74 -38.39
CA VAL A 15 -21.95 -15.86 -37.48
C VAL A 15 -20.68 -15.57 -36.65
N GLU A 16 -19.66 -14.97 -37.27
CA GLU A 16 -18.41 -14.58 -36.60
C GLU A 16 -18.65 -13.44 -35.59
N HIS A 17 -19.45 -12.43 -35.95
CA HIS A 17 -19.85 -11.37 -35.02
C HIS A 17 -20.69 -11.89 -33.85
N GLN A 18 -21.57 -12.86 -34.09
CA GLN A 18 -22.38 -13.46 -33.04
C GLN A 18 -21.53 -14.27 -32.06
N ARG A 19 -20.59 -15.08 -32.57
CA ARG A 19 -19.64 -15.83 -31.75
C ARG A 19 -18.75 -14.92 -30.90
N LEU A 20 -18.28 -13.80 -31.48
CA LEU A 20 -17.50 -12.80 -30.76
C LEU A 20 -18.30 -12.15 -29.62
N ARG A 21 -19.60 -11.89 -29.84
CA ARG A 21 -20.49 -11.37 -28.80
C ARG A 21 -20.68 -12.38 -27.66
N GLU A 22 -21.05 -13.61 -27.98
CA GLU A 22 -21.24 -14.67 -26.97
C GLU A 22 -19.98 -14.88 -26.12
N GLN A 23 -18.81 -14.87 -26.75
CA GLN A 23 -17.55 -15.02 -26.05
C GLN A 23 -17.22 -13.82 -25.14
N GLY A 24 -17.48 -12.60 -25.60
CA GLY A 24 -17.31 -11.40 -24.78
C GLY A 24 -18.29 -11.37 -23.60
N ASP A 25 -19.52 -11.86 -23.76
CA ASP A 25 -20.50 -11.95 -22.68
C ASP A 25 -20.06 -12.94 -21.59
N LEU A 26 -19.47 -14.08 -21.97
CA LEU A 26 -18.87 -15.02 -21.02
C LEU A 26 -17.72 -14.39 -20.23
N VAL A 27 -16.86 -13.62 -20.91
CA VAL A 27 -15.78 -12.88 -20.24
C VAL A 27 -16.35 -11.88 -19.24
N ILE A 28 -17.35 -11.10 -19.64
CA ILE A 28 -17.98 -10.09 -18.79
C ILE A 28 -18.59 -10.75 -17.54
N GLU A 29 -19.30 -11.87 -17.73
CA GLU A 29 -19.92 -12.60 -16.63
C GLU A 29 -18.88 -13.17 -15.65
N GLY A 30 -17.74 -13.68 -16.15
CA GLY A 30 -16.62 -14.08 -15.32
C GLY A 30 -16.08 -12.93 -14.45
N PHE A 31 -15.96 -11.72 -15.00
CA PHE A 31 -15.53 -10.55 -14.23
C PHE A 31 -16.57 -10.07 -13.22
N ARG A 32 -17.86 -10.06 -13.56
CA ARG A 32 -18.94 -9.70 -12.63
C ARG A 32 -18.98 -10.65 -11.43
N ASN A 33 -18.81 -11.95 -11.67
CA ASN A 33 -18.75 -12.96 -10.61
C ASN A 33 -17.54 -12.79 -9.70
N LEU A 34 -16.40 -12.34 -10.24
CA LEU A 34 -15.26 -11.96 -9.41
C LEU A 34 -15.58 -10.71 -8.58
N ILE A 35 -16.07 -9.63 -9.20
CA ILE A 35 -16.39 -8.37 -8.51
C ILE A 35 -17.34 -8.65 -7.32
N SER A 36 -18.42 -9.40 -7.53
CA SER A 36 -19.39 -9.69 -6.47
C SER A 36 -18.78 -10.39 -5.25
N LYS A 37 -17.77 -11.26 -5.44
CA LYS A 37 -17.06 -11.96 -4.35
C LYS A 37 -16.10 -11.06 -3.57
N TYR A 38 -15.53 -10.03 -4.21
CA TYR A 38 -14.45 -9.21 -3.65
C TYR A 38 -14.84 -7.77 -3.31
N SER A 39 -16.08 -7.34 -3.57
CA SER A 39 -16.58 -6.00 -3.24
C SER A 39 -16.75 -5.72 -1.74
N SER A 40 -16.85 -6.76 -0.89
CA SER A 40 -17.01 -6.59 0.57
C SER A 40 -15.94 -7.37 1.37
N PRO A 41 -14.67 -6.95 1.32
CA PRO A 41 -13.56 -7.65 1.95
C PRO A 41 -13.53 -7.54 3.47
N ALA A 42 -14.22 -6.54 4.05
CA ALA A 42 -14.25 -6.31 5.49
C ALA A 42 -14.93 -7.45 6.29
N ALA A 43 -15.80 -8.22 5.63
CA ALA A 43 -16.54 -9.31 6.25
C ALA A 43 -15.74 -10.62 6.37
N TRP A 44 -14.57 -10.72 5.74
CA TRP A 44 -13.81 -11.98 5.70
C TRP A 44 -13.23 -12.35 7.05
N ARG A 45 -13.71 -13.49 7.58
CA ARG A 45 -13.28 -14.09 8.85
C ARG A 45 -13.26 -15.59 8.69
N SER A 46 -12.23 -16.23 9.22
CA SER A 46 -12.22 -17.68 9.38
C SER A 46 -12.98 -18.06 10.65
N ASP A 47 -13.76 -19.12 10.57
CA ASP A 47 -14.42 -19.70 11.73
C ASP A 47 -13.40 -20.32 12.69
N ARG A 48 -13.57 -20.10 14.00
CA ARG A 48 -12.61 -20.55 15.02
C ARG A 48 -12.56 -22.07 15.11
N ALA A 49 -13.70 -22.75 15.00
CA ALA A 49 -13.72 -24.22 15.04
C ALA A 49 -12.96 -24.82 13.85
N SER A 50 -13.10 -24.24 12.66
CA SER A 50 -12.35 -24.63 11.47
C SER A 50 -10.84 -24.46 11.64
N ILE A 51 -10.38 -23.38 12.30
CA ILE A 51 -8.95 -23.17 12.59
C ILE A 51 -8.43 -24.22 13.58
N GLU A 52 -9.18 -24.50 14.65
CA GLU A 52 -8.81 -25.47 15.68
C GLU A 52 -8.75 -26.91 15.13
N GLU A 53 -9.65 -27.25 14.20
CA GLU A 53 -9.60 -28.50 13.47
C GLU A 53 -8.32 -28.63 12.63
N VAL A 54 -7.96 -27.60 11.85
CA VAL A 54 -6.74 -27.59 11.04
C VAL A 54 -5.49 -27.68 11.91
N MET A 55 -5.45 -26.96 13.04
CA MET A 55 -4.33 -27.04 14.01
C MET A 55 -4.19 -28.46 14.56
N SER A 56 -5.30 -29.11 14.93
CA SER A 56 -5.33 -30.47 15.44
C SER A 56 -4.88 -31.49 14.39
N ASN A 57 -5.40 -31.38 13.17
CA ASN A 57 -5.06 -32.26 12.04
C ASN A 57 -3.59 -32.16 11.63
N LEU A 58 -3.00 -30.98 11.73
CA LEU A 58 -1.60 -30.73 11.38
C LEU A 58 -0.64 -30.90 12.57
N SER A 59 -1.15 -31.10 13.79
CA SER A 59 -0.38 -31.13 15.04
C SER A 59 0.54 -29.89 15.18
N ILE A 60 -0.01 -28.71 14.92
CA ILE A 60 0.72 -27.43 15.04
C ILE A 60 -0.02 -26.46 15.95
N ASP A 61 0.73 -25.58 16.60
CA ASP A 61 0.18 -24.45 17.34
C ASP A 61 -0.27 -23.32 16.40
N GLU A 62 -0.92 -22.30 16.96
CA GLU A 62 -1.45 -21.17 16.21
C GLU A 62 -0.34 -20.40 15.45
N ASN A 63 0.84 -20.29 16.05
CA ASN A 63 1.98 -19.61 15.44
C ASN A 63 2.53 -20.40 14.25
N GLY A 64 2.67 -21.73 14.38
CA GLY A 64 3.09 -22.62 13.31
C GLY A 64 2.10 -22.65 12.15
N LEU A 65 0.79 -22.56 12.43
CA LEU A 65 -0.23 -22.41 11.40
C LEU A 65 -0.11 -21.06 10.68
N LYS A 66 0.10 -19.96 11.43
CA LYS A 66 0.28 -18.63 10.85
C LYS A 66 1.54 -18.53 10.00
N GLU A 67 2.67 -19.10 10.41
CA GLU A 67 3.90 -19.16 9.59
C GLU A 67 3.68 -19.92 8.28
N LYS A 68 3.11 -21.13 8.32
CA LYS A 68 2.76 -21.89 7.10
C LYS A 68 1.81 -21.11 6.19
N THR A 69 0.89 -20.35 6.77
CA THR A 69 -0.05 -19.50 6.04
C THR A 69 0.66 -18.30 5.39
N LEU A 70 1.60 -17.66 6.09
CA LEU A 70 2.43 -16.59 5.55
C LEU A 70 3.30 -17.08 4.39
N ASP A 71 3.89 -18.27 4.48
CA ASP A 71 4.70 -18.84 3.40
C ASP A 71 3.86 -19.10 2.14
N ARG A 72 2.66 -19.67 2.31
CA ARG A 72 1.71 -19.87 1.20
C ARG A 72 1.30 -18.54 0.58
N LEU A 73 0.93 -17.56 1.41
CA LEU A 73 0.52 -16.24 0.95
C LEU A 73 1.66 -15.53 0.20
N GLN A 74 2.90 -15.64 0.69
CA GLN A 74 4.08 -15.07 0.04
C GLN A 74 4.31 -15.64 -1.37
N MET A 75 3.94 -16.90 -1.62
CA MET A 75 3.99 -17.51 -2.95
C MET A 75 2.78 -17.13 -3.82
N THR A 76 1.60 -16.92 -3.22
CA THR A 76 0.36 -16.57 -3.94
C THR A 76 0.34 -15.14 -4.46
N LEU A 77 0.82 -14.16 -3.68
CA LEU A 77 0.77 -12.74 -4.01
C LEU A 77 1.49 -12.37 -5.34
N PRO A 78 2.71 -12.86 -5.64
CA PRO A 78 3.36 -12.64 -6.94
C PRO A 78 2.57 -13.21 -8.12
N ILE A 79 1.93 -14.36 -7.92
CA ILE A 79 1.11 -15.01 -8.96
C ILE A 79 -0.11 -14.14 -9.26
N LEU A 80 -0.75 -13.58 -8.22
CA LEU A 80 -1.86 -12.65 -8.35
C LEU A 80 -1.46 -11.40 -9.16
N LYS A 81 -0.34 -10.77 -8.78
CA LYS A 81 0.21 -9.61 -9.50
C LYS A 81 0.41 -9.91 -10.98
N ARG A 82 1.04 -11.05 -11.30
CA ARG A 82 1.26 -11.48 -12.68
C ARG A 82 -0.05 -11.67 -13.46
N HIS A 83 -1.09 -12.22 -12.83
CA HIS A 83 -2.39 -12.38 -13.47
C HIS A 83 -3.05 -11.05 -13.80
N LEU A 84 -3.01 -10.08 -12.87
CA LEU A 84 -3.54 -8.72 -13.09
C LEU A 84 -2.79 -7.97 -14.20
N THR A 85 -1.45 -7.99 -14.18
CA THR A 85 -0.64 -7.37 -15.22
C THR A 85 -0.89 -8.02 -16.58
N ARG A 86 -0.93 -9.35 -16.63
CA ARG A 86 -1.21 -10.08 -17.89
C ARG A 86 -2.60 -9.75 -18.43
N LEU A 87 -3.61 -9.63 -17.55
CA LEU A 87 -4.95 -9.22 -17.94
C LEU A 87 -4.94 -7.84 -18.59
N SER A 88 -4.31 -6.84 -17.93
CA SER A 88 -4.14 -5.49 -18.48
C SER A 88 -3.47 -5.53 -19.86
N THR A 89 -2.32 -6.20 -20.01
CA THR A 89 -1.61 -6.27 -21.30
C THR A 89 -2.38 -6.99 -22.41
N THR A 90 -3.27 -7.93 -22.06
CA THR A 90 -4.10 -8.64 -23.06
C THR A 90 -5.19 -7.72 -23.62
N LEU A 91 -5.70 -6.80 -22.78
CA LEU A 91 -6.72 -5.81 -23.13
C LEU A 91 -6.13 -4.51 -23.69
N ASP A 92 -4.83 -4.47 -23.99
CA ASP A 92 -4.20 -3.31 -24.62
C ASP A 92 -4.75 -3.12 -26.06
N PRO A 93 -5.34 -1.95 -26.36
CA PRO A 93 -5.84 -1.64 -27.70
C PRO A 93 -4.70 -1.50 -28.74
N TYR A 94 -3.48 -1.16 -28.33
CA TYR A 94 -2.32 -1.04 -29.21
C TYR A 94 -1.64 -2.38 -29.49
N ASN A 95 -1.93 -3.41 -28.69
CA ASN A 95 -1.45 -4.75 -28.92
C ASN A 95 -2.26 -5.41 -30.05
N SER A 96 -1.95 -5.02 -31.30
CA SER A 96 -2.64 -5.45 -32.53
C SER A 96 -2.24 -6.85 -33.02
N GLN A 97 -1.37 -7.54 -32.29
CA GLN A 97 -0.85 -8.86 -32.70
C GLN A 97 -1.83 -10.02 -32.51
N GLN A 98 -2.96 -9.81 -31.83
CA GLN A 98 -3.99 -10.83 -31.60
C GLN A 98 -5.37 -10.32 -32.03
N GLU A 99 -6.09 -11.10 -32.83
CA GLU A 99 -7.51 -10.91 -33.10
C GLU A 99 -8.31 -10.83 -31.80
N THR A 100 -9.40 -10.05 -31.79
CA THR A 100 -10.25 -9.85 -30.60
C THR A 100 -10.73 -11.18 -30.01
N GLU A 101 -11.02 -12.17 -30.86
CA GLU A 101 -11.40 -13.52 -30.43
C GLU A 101 -10.28 -14.18 -29.59
N LEU A 102 -9.02 -14.10 -30.05
CA LEU A 102 -7.85 -14.65 -29.35
C LEU A 102 -7.58 -13.93 -28.02
N LYS A 103 -7.85 -12.62 -27.96
CA LYS A 103 -7.80 -11.85 -26.70
C LYS A 103 -8.83 -12.38 -25.71
N PHE A 104 -10.08 -12.58 -26.13
CA PHE A 104 -11.12 -13.15 -25.28
C PHE A 104 -10.80 -14.59 -24.84
N GLN A 105 -10.26 -15.42 -25.73
CA GLN A 105 -9.84 -16.80 -25.37
C GLN A 105 -8.72 -16.78 -24.32
N SER A 106 -7.78 -15.85 -24.47
CA SER A 106 -6.69 -15.65 -23.50
C SER A 106 -7.21 -15.19 -22.15
N ILE A 107 -8.21 -14.30 -22.12
CA ILE A 107 -8.85 -13.83 -20.90
C ILE A 107 -9.60 -14.95 -20.19
N LEU A 108 -10.40 -15.75 -20.92
CA LEU A 108 -11.11 -16.91 -20.37
C LEU A 108 -10.14 -17.94 -19.75
N ARG A 109 -8.91 -18.06 -20.25
CA ARG A 109 -7.86 -18.90 -19.65
C ARG A 109 -7.20 -18.29 -18.40
N ILE A 110 -7.26 -16.96 -18.25
CA ILE A 110 -6.69 -16.22 -17.11
C ILE A 110 -7.70 -16.16 -15.95
N GLN A 111 -8.98 -15.94 -16.24
CA GLN A 111 -10.05 -15.77 -15.24
C GLN A 111 -10.09 -16.85 -14.13
N PRO A 112 -10.14 -18.17 -14.43
CA PRO A 112 -10.20 -19.18 -13.37
C PRO A 112 -8.93 -19.23 -12.52
N LYS A 113 -7.77 -18.90 -13.12
CA LYS A 113 -6.49 -18.82 -12.39
C LYS A 113 -6.47 -17.60 -11.47
N LEU A 114 -6.97 -16.46 -11.95
CA LEU A 114 -7.13 -15.26 -11.15
C LEU A 114 -8.09 -15.49 -9.99
N GLU A 115 -9.23 -16.13 -10.25
CA GLU A 115 -10.24 -16.49 -9.24
C GLU A 115 -9.66 -17.38 -8.14
N SER A 116 -9.04 -18.50 -8.52
CA SER A 116 -8.44 -19.42 -7.56
C SER A 116 -7.34 -18.75 -6.75
N THR A 117 -6.51 -17.90 -7.37
CA THR A 117 -5.43 -17.19 -6.68
C THR A 117 -5.98 -16.18 -5.67
N LEU A 118 -7.02 -15.42 -6.04
CA LEU A 118 -7.68 -14.48 -5.15
C LEU A 118 -8.37 -15.21 -3.98
N GLU A 119 -9.01 -16.35 -4.23
CA GLU A 119 -9.72 -17.09 -3.18
C GLU A 119 -8.72 -17.68 -2.17
N HIS A 120 -7.59 -18.22 -2.64
CA HIS A 120 -6.51 -18.66 -1.75
C HIS A 120 -5.96 -17.49 -0.92
N ALA A 121 -5.65 -16.35 -1.54
CA ALA A 121 -5.13 -15.19 -0.85
C ALA A 121 -6.12 -14.66 0.21
N LYS A 122 -7.42 -14.58 -0.13
CA LYS A 122 -8.51 -14.24 0.79
C LYS A 122 -8.56 -15.20 1.98
N CYS A 123 -8.54 -16.52 1.76
CA CYS A 123 -8.56 -17.51 2.83
C CYS A 123 -7.36 -17.38 3.78
N TYR A 124 -6.17 -17.14 3.24
CA TYR A 124 -4.97 -16.93 4.06
C TYR A 124 -5.05 -15.63 4.88
N VAL A 125 -5.54 -14.54 4.29
CA VAL A 125 -5.71 -13.26 4.99
C VAL A 125 -6.82 -13.32 6.05
N ALA A 126 -7.86 -14.12 5.84
CA ALA A 126 -8.95 -14.33 6.80
C ALA A 126 -8.49 -15.07 8.07
N LEU A 127 -7.47 -15.94 7.95
CA LEU A 127 -6.94 -16.77 9.04
C LEU A 127 -6.26 -15.94 10.14
N PHE A 128 -5.72 -14.77 9.80
CA PHE A 128 -5.04 -13.90 10.77
C PHE A 128 -6.01 -13.17 11.75
N TYR A 129 -7.32 -13.48 11.76
CA TYR A 129 -8.33 -12.83 12.60
C TYR A 129 -9.09 -13.82 13.51
N PRO A 130 -9.42 -13.49 14.79
CA PRO A 130 -9.23 -12.21 15.47
C PRO A 130 -7.79 -12.03 15.95
N GLU A 131 -7.17 -10.92 15.56
CA GLU A 131 -6.20 -10.32 16.48
C GLU A 131 -6.94 -10.08 17.80
N PRO A 132 -6.34 -10.40 18.97
CA PRO A 132 -6.93 -10.00 20.23
C PRO A 132 -7.24 -8.50 20.18
N THR A 133 -8.43 -8.14 20.61
CA THR A 133 -9.08 -6.82 20.59
C THR A 133 -8.33 -5.73 21.39
N SER A 134 -7.03 -5.89 21.65
CA SER A 134 -6.20 -4.91 22.32
C SER A 134 -5.36 -4.12 21.29
N PRO A 135 -5.06 -2.85 21.59
CA PRO A 135 -4.65 -1.83 20.61
C PRO A 135 -3.32 -2.15 19.91
N PRO A 136 -2.77 -1.24 19.07
CA PRO A 136 -1.34 -1.16 18.69
C PRO A 136 -0.32 -1.20 19.87
N ALA A 137 -0.73 -1.53 21.08
CA ALA A 137 0.01 -1.60 22.33
C ALA A 137 0.38 -3.03 22.75
N ARG A 138 0.40 -4.02 21.86
CA ARG A 138 1.06 -5.30 22.19
C ARG A 138 2.56 -5.04 22.31
N THR A 139 3.03 -4.92 23.55
CA THR A 139 4.43 -4.62 23.89
C THR A 139 5.31 -5.85 24.03
N ASN A 140 4.75 -7.07 23.88
CA ASN A 140 5.40 -8.33 24.26
C ASN A 140 5.57 -9.30 23.07
N ASP A 141 5.60 -8.78 21.83
CA ASP A 141 5.72 -9.57 20.60
C ASP A 141 7.07 -9.44 19.89
N GLN A 142 8.11 -8.95 20.58
CA GLN A 142 9.46 -8.74 20.03
C GLN A 142 10.00 -9.96 19.30
N ARG A 143 9.80 -11.15 19.89
CA ARG A 143 10.31 -12.44 19.39
C ARG A 143 9.48 -13.06 18.28
N LEU A 144 8.35 -12.45 17.90
CA LEU A 144 7.41 -13.01 16.93
C LEU A 144 7.80 -12.75 15.47
N GLN A 145 8.84 -11.95 15.20
CA GLN A 145 9.36 -11.70 13.85
C GLN A 145 8.26 -11.32 12.84
N ARG A 146 7.91 -12.19 11.88
CA ARG A 146 6.86 -11.98 10.86
C ARG A 146 5.46 -11.95 11.48
N LEU A 147 5.27 -12.59 12.62
CA LEU A 147 4.00 -12.71 13.36
C LEU A 147 3.73 -11.54 14.32
N LYS A 148 4.57 -10.49 14.34
CA LYS A 148 4.27 -9.26 15.08
C LYS A 148 2.91 -8.71 14.67
N SER A 149 2.10 -8.27 15.64
CA SER A 149 0.72 -7.86 15.37
C SER A 149 0.65 -6.67 14.40
N CYS A 150 1.56 -5.70 14.49
CA CYS A 150 1.57 -4.59 13.54
C CYS A 150 1.77 -5.07 12.09
N ARG A 151 2.53 -6.16 11.87
CA ARG A 151 2.75 -6.72 10.53
C ARG A 151 1.50 -7.42 10.02
N LEU A 152 0.87 -8.25 10.83
CA LEU A 152 -0.36 -8.97 10.46
C LEU A 152 -1.54 -8.00 10.21
N GLN A 153 -1.71 -7.00 11.06
CA GLN A 153 -2.69 -5.94 10.89
C GLN A 153 -2.50 -5.17 9.57
N ARG A 154 -1.26 -4.76 9.28
CA ARG A 154 -0.92 -4.03 8.04
C ARG A 154 -1.04 -4.90 6.79
N LEU A 155 -0.61 -6.15 6.86
CA LEU A 155 -0.79 -7.15 5.80
C LEU A 155 -2.27 -7.25 5.42
N ARG A 156 -3.14 -7.40 6.41
CA ARG A 156 -4.60 -7.44 6.18
C ARG A 156 -5.11 -6.12 5.62
N SER A 157 -4.76 -4.99 6.23
CA SER A 157 -5.25 -3.67 5.78
C SER A 157 -4.88 -3.39 4.32
N THR A 158 -3.63 -3.65 3.93
CA THR A 158 -3.14 -3.42 2.56
C THR A 158 -3.79 -4.37 1.56
N PHE A 159 -3.99 -5.64 1.91
CA PHE A 159 -4.69 -6.58 1.03
C PHE A 159 -6.18 -6.22 0.86
N ILE A 160 -6.86 -5.83 1.95
CA ILE A 160 -8.25 -5.34 1.89
C ILE A 160 -8.35 -4.08 1.03
N GLU A 161 -7.38 -3.17 1.13
CA GLU A 161 -7.32 -1.95 0.30
C GLU A 161 -7.07 -2.27 -1.19
N ALA A 162 -6.34 -3.36 -1.49
CA ALA A 162 -6.13 -3.81 -2.86
C ALA A 162 -7.42 -4.31 -3.52
N CYS A 163 -8.36 -4.88 -2.75
CA CYS A 163 -9.56 -5.51 -3.29
C CYS A 163 -10.45 -4.56 -4.11
N PRO A 164 -10.81 -3.35 -3.61
CA PRO A 164 -11.51 -2.36 -4.43
C PRO A 164 -10.77 -1.95 -5.71
N ARG A 165 -9.43 -1.84 -5.68
CA ARG A 165 -8.63 -1.52 -6.87
C ARG A 165 -8.67 -2.63 -7.90
N ILE A 166 -8.65 -3.88 -7.45
CA ILE A 166 -8.87 -5.05 -8.31
C ILE A 166 -10.29 -4.99 -8.90
N CYS A 167 -11.33 -4.77 -8.09
CA CYS A 167 -12.70 -4.65 -8.61
C CYS A 167 -12.84 -3.56 -9.68
N TRP A 168 -12.31 -2.36 -9.45
CA TRP A 168 -12.33 -1.29 -10.46
C TRP A 168 -11.54 -1.63 -11.72
N SER A 169 -10.44 -2.37 -11.60
CA SER A 169 -9.72 -2.88 -12.77
C SER A 169 -10.58 -3.86 -13.57
N LEU A 170 -11.36 -4.72 -12.90
CA LEU A 170 -12.26 -5.66 -13.56
C LEU A 170 -13.46 -4.95 -14.19
N GLU A 171 -13.98 -3.88 -13.58
CA GLU A 171 -15.02 -3.02 -14.16
C GLU A 171 -14.52 -2.32 -15.45
N ALA A 172 -13.32 -1.75 -15.42
CA ALA A 172 -12.69 -1.18 -16.62
C ALA A 172 -12.47 -2.25 -17.70
N ALA A 173 -12.09 -3.48 -17.31
CA ALA A 173 -11.96 -4.60 -18.24
C ALA A 173 -13.30 -4.98 -18.89
N ILE A 174 -14.41 -4.94 -18.13
CA ILE A 174 -15.77 -5.15 -18.67
C ILE A 174 -16.08 -4.09 -19.73
N ASN A 175 -15.84 -2.80 -19.43
CA ASN A 175 -16.08 -1.71 -20.38
C ASN A 175 -15.27 -1.88 -21.68
N LEU A 176 -14.01 -2.30 -21.57
CA LEU A 176 -13.16 -2.58 -22.73
C LEU A 176 -13.69 -3.74 -23.58
N VAL A 177 -14.08 -4.85 -22.95
CA VAL A 177 -14.65 -6.00 -23.67
C VAL A 177 -15.92 -5.60 -24.41
N GLN A 178 -16.80 -4.82 -23.76
CA GLN A 178 -18.01 -4.27 -24.39
C GLN A 178 -17.71 -3.37 -25.59
N GLN A 179 -16.68 -2.52 -25.50
CA GLN A 179 -16.27 -1.66 -26.61
C GLN A 179 -15.65 -2.46 -27.76
N MET A 180 -14.92 -3.53 -27.46
CA MET A 180 -14.32 -4.41 -28.48
C MET A 180 -15.36 -5.24 -29.26
N GLN A 181 -16.58 -5.39 -28.74
CA GLN A 181 -17.70 -6.04 -29.44
C GLN A 181 -18.42 -5.10 -30.43
N LYS A 182 -18.11 -3.79 -30.44
CA LYS A 182 -18.70 -2.80 -31.35
C LYS A 182 -17.90 -2.69 -32.66
N GLN A 183 -18.52 -2.08 -33.68
CA GLN A 183 -17.82 -1.77 -34.93
C GLN A 183 -16.68 -0.78 -34.69
N ASP A 184 -15.55 -1.01 -35.36
CA ASP A 184 -14.37 -0.15 -35.23
C ASP A 184 -14.65 1.24 -35.82
N SER A 185 -14.48 2.26 -34.98
CA SER A 185 -14.46 3.68 -35.38
C SER A 185 -13.31 4.40 -34.66
N PRO A 186 -12.80 5.52 -35.21
CA PRO A 186 -11.77 6.32 -34.54
C PRO A 186 -12.19 6.79 -33.13
N GLU A 187 -13.47 7.09 -32.94
CA GLU A 187 -14.02 7.48 -31.64
C GLU A 187 -14.04 6.31 -30.65
N GLU A 188 -14.46 5.12 -31.07
CA GLU A 188 -14.43 3.92 -30.22
C GLU A 188 -13.00 3.47 -29.93
N PHE A 189 -12.04 3.66 -30.84
CA PHE A 189 -10.62 3.44 -30.55
C PHE A 189 -10.10 4.39 -29.46
N LYS A 190 -10.44 5.68 -29.55
CA LYS A 190 -10.08 6.66 -28.52
C LYS A 190 -10.66 6.29 -27.15
N ARG A 191 -11.95 5.92 -27.10
CA ARG A 191 -12.61 5.46 -25.86
C ARG A 191 -11.92 4.23 -25.27
N ARG A 192 -11.57 3.24 -26.11
CA ARG A 192 -10.80 2.05 -25.68
C ARG A 192 -9.45 2.43 -25.09
N SER A 193 -8.75 3.39 -25.70
CA SER A 193 -7.48 3.86 -25.16
C SER A 193 -7.63 4.56 -23.79
N GLU A 194 -8.71 5.30 -23.56
CA GLU A 194 -8.99 5.96 -22.29
C GLU A 194 -9.36 4.95 -21.20
N GLU A 195 -10.24 3.99 -21.51
CA GLU A 195 -10.61 2.90 -20.60
C GLU A 195 -9.41 2.01 -20.25
N HIS A 196 -8.54 1.71 -21.23
CA HIS A 196 -7.32 0.93 -21.00
C HIS A 196 -6.32 1.67 -20.10
N ARG A 197 -6.24 3.00 -20.20
CA ARG A 197 -5.46 3.82 -19.27
C ARG A 197 -6.02 3.72 -17.86
N GLY A 198 -7.34 3.75 -17.71
CA GLY A 198 -8.04 3.54 -16.43
C GLY A 198 -7.72 2.16 -15.84
N LEU A 199 -7.88 1.09 -16.63
CA LEU A 199 -7.53 -0.28 -16.28
C LEU A 199 -6.08 -0.38 -15.79
N THR A 200 -5.14 0.16 -16.56
CA THR A 200 -3.71 0.10 -16.24
C THR A 200 -3.40 0.80 -14.92
N ARG A 201 -3.97 1.99 -14.70
CA ARG A 201 -3.83 2.70 -13.41
C ARG A 201 -4.37 1.88 -12.24
N TYR A 202 -5.56 1.31 -12.35
CA TYR A 202 -6.13 0.48 -11.28
C TYR A 202 -5.31 -0.78 -11.00
N VAL A 203 -4.77 -1.41 -12.05
CA VAL A 203 -3.85 -2.54 -11.92
C VAL A 203 -2.56 -2.10 -11.21
N GLU A 204 -1.94 -1.00 -11.63
CA GLU A 204 -0.73 -0.47 -10.98
C GLU A 204 -0.97 -0.20 -9.49
N GLU A 205 -2.06 0.49 -9.13
CA GLU A 205 -2.45 0.72 -7.74
C GLU A 205 -2.63 -0.59 -6.96
N ALA A 206 -3.34 -1.57 -7.53
CA ALA A 206 -3.52 -2.89 -6.92
C ALA A 206 -2.17 -3.61 -6.72
N THR A 207 -1.27 -3.55 -7.71
CA THR A 207 0.05 -4.18 -7.61
C THR A 207 0.94 -3.55 -6.55
N LEU A 208 0.89 -2.23 -6.38
CA LEU A 208 1.61 -1.52 -5.31
C LEU A 208 1.11 -1.92 -3.92
N LEU A 209 -0.19 -2.13 -3.77
CA LEU A 209 -0.79 -2.61 -2.52
C LEU A 209 -0.41 -4.07 -2.25
N ILE A 210 -0.41 -4.93 -3.28
CA ILE A 210 0.07 -6.33 -3.18
C ILE A 210 1.55 -6.37 -2.78
N ASP A 211 2.40 -5.53 -3.38
CA ASP A 211 3.82 -5.45 -3.01
C ASP A 211 3.98 -5.00 -1.55
N SER A 212 3.13 -4.08 -1.08
CA SER A 212 3.08 -3.66 0.33
C SER A 212 2.65 -4.79 1.26
N THR A 213 1.70 -5.63 0.83
CA THR A 213 1.32 -6.86 1.57
C THR A 213 2.50 -7.84 1.64
N MET A 214 3.23 -8.05 0.55
CA MET A 214 4.42 -8.92 0.53
C MET A 214 5.54 -8.43 1.45
N GLU A 215 5.77 -7.11 1.50
CA GLU A 215 6.74 -6.51 2.41
C GLU A 215 6.34 -6.65 3.88
N CYS A 216 5.05 -6.68 4.22
CA CYS A 216 4.63 -6.99 5.60
C CYS A 216 5.12 -8.39 6.04
N ILE A 217 5.23 -9.32 5.09
CA ILE A 217 5.69 -10.69 5.30
C ILE A 217 7.21 -10.79 5.37
N ALA A 218 7.94 -10.11 4.48
CA ALA A 218 9.39 -10.35 4.28
C ALA A 218 10.28 -9.09 4.38
N GLY A 219 9.69 -7.89 4.38
CA GLY A 219 10.40 -6.62 4.49
C GLY A 219 10.93 -6.38 5.90
N SER A 220 11.94 -5.53 6.04
CA SER A 220 12.49 -5.23 7.36
C SER A 220 11.54 -4.37 8.21
N ASP A 221 11.66 -4.42 9.54
CA ASP A 221 10.87 -3.54 10.42
C ASP A 221 11.09 -2.05 10.09
N TRP A 222 12.30 -1.72 9.60
CA TRP A 222 12.63 -0.38 9.14
C TRP A 222 11.98 -0.02 7.82
N ASP A 223 12.02 -0.90 6.82
CA ASP A 223 11.40 -0.66 5.51
C ASP A 223 9.89 -0.44 5.66
N LEU A 224 9.26 -1.21 6.56
CA LEU A 224 7.84 -1.04 6.89
C LEU A 224 7.54 0.30 7.57
N ALA A 225 8.46 0.83 8.38
CA ALA A 225 8.31 2.17 8.94
C ALA A 225 8.51 3.25 7.85
N LEU A 226 9.54 3.09 7.02
CA LEU A 226 9.95 4.04 5.99
C LEU A 226 8.96 4.16 4.82
N LYS A 227 8.44 3.04 4.30
CA LYS A 227 7.50 3.07 3.16
C LYS A 227 6.19 3.74 3.51
N TYR A 228 5.72 3.58 4.75
CA TYR A 228 4.57 4.35 5.23
C TYR A 228 4.86 5.85 5.14
N TRP A 229 6.07 6.28 5.48
CA TRP A 229 6.46 7.67 5.31
C TRP A 229 6.42 8.11 3.84
N GLN A 230 6.98 7.32 2.91
CA GLN A 230 6.95 7.64 1.47
C GLN A 230 5.54 7.76 0.91
N ARG A 231 4.61 6.91 1.35
CA ARG A 231 3.21 6.96 0.92
C ARG A 231 2.49 8.24 1.40
N GLU A 232 2.73 8.65 2.63
CA GLU A 232 2.14 9.88 3.20
C GLU A 232 2.78 11.16 2.64
N LEU A 233 4.01 11.08 2.11
CA LEU A 233 4.71 12.18 1.42
C LEU A 233 4.12 12.49 0.04
N GLY A 234 3.47 11.52 -0.62
CA GLY A 234 2.90 11.69 -1.96
C GLY A 234 1.78 12.75 -2.10
N GLY A 235 1.35 13.37 -0.99
CA GLY A 235 0.38 14.46 -0.97
C GLY A 235 0.91 15.76 -0.35
N ILE A 236 2.23 15.91 -0.23
CA ILE A 236 2.85 17.05 0.47
C ILE A 236 4.09 17.53 -0.30
N GLU A 237 3.90 18.08 -1.49
CA GLU A 237 4.93 18.99 -2.02
C GLU A 237 4.96 20.22 -1.09
N GLY A 238 5.89 20.20 -0.13
CA GLY A 238 5.92 21.16 0.96
C GLY A 238 7.20 21.06 1.78
N LEU A 239 8.21 21.82 1.35
CA LEU A 239 9.62 21.78 1.74
C LEU A 239 9.89 21.59 3.26
N LEU A 240 9.14 22.17 4.19
CA LEU A 240 9.55 22.20 5.60
C LEU A 240 9.36 20.86 6.35
N GLY A 241 8.20 20.20 6.17
CA GLY A 241 7.90 18.91 6.80
C GLY A 241 8.65 17.74 6.17
N GLU A 242 8.89 17.87 4.87
CA GLU A 242 9.87 17.06 4.17
C GLU A 242 11.26 17.22 4.75
N ILE A 243 11.80 18.45 4.89
CA ILE A 243 13.20 18.65 5.30
C ILE A 243 13.49 18.07 6.68
N VAL A 244 12.64 18.30 7.69
CA VAL A 244 12.90 17.83 9.07
C VAL A 244 12.76 16.31 9.20
N SER A 245 11.73 15.73 8.58
CA SER A 245 11.53 14.26 8.56
C SER A 245 12.61 13.58 7.72
N ARG A 246 12.87 14.10 6.52
CA ARG A 246 13.92 13.60 5.61
C ARG A 246 15.29 13.74 6.26
N LEU A 247 15.60 14.80 7.01
CA LEU A 247 16.89 14.91 7.71
C LEU A 247 17.07 13.78 8.73
N PHE A 248 16.10 13.59 9.63
CA PHE A 248 16.16 12.56 10.67
C PHE A 248 16.26 11.15 10.07
N PHE A 249 15.40 10.84 9.09
CA PHE A 249 15.29 9.50 8.51
C PHE A 249 16.33 9.23 7.40
N ASN A 250 16.64 10.21 6.54
CA ASN A 250 17.68 10.04 5.51
C ASN A 250 19.06 9.87 6.13
N LYS A 251 19.33 10.38 7.33
CA LYS A 251 20.60 10.08 7.99
C LYS A 251 20.79 8.58 8.20
N LEU A 252 19.73 7.87 8.53
CA LEU A 252 19.75 6.42 8.67
C LEU A 252 19.82 5.74 7.30
N THR A 253 19.03 6.21 6.33
CA THR A 253 18.95 5.63 4.98
C THR A 253 20.26 5.78 4.17
N ILE A 254 20.89 6.96 4.15
CA ILE A 254 22.00 7.28 3.23
C ILE A 254 23.34 6.67 3.66
N ARG A 255 23.60 6.50 4.96
CA ARG A 255 24.95 6.15 5.46
C ARG A 255 25.03 4.92 6.37
N GLY A 256 23.91 4.29 6.72
CA GLY A 256 23.88 3.15 7.65
C GLY A 256 23.06 1.97 7.14
N ILE A 257 21.82 2.22 6.72
CA ILE A 257 20.84 1.16 6.42
C ILE A 257 20.97 0.62 5.00
N ASN A 258 21.18 1.48 3.99
CA ASN A 258 21.31 1.03 2.59
C ASN A 258 22.66 0.37 2.27
N THR A 259 23.70 0.65 3.07
CA THR A 259 25.06 0.15 2.81
C THR A 259 25.38 -1.13 3.59
N LYS A 260 24.73 -1.37 4.73
CA LYS A 260 24.90 -2.59 5.54
C LYS A 260 23.56 -2.96 6.19
N ARG A 261 22.87 -3.89 5.53
CA ARG A 261 21.49 -4.34 5.83
C ARG A 261 21.23 -4.44 7.33
N LEU A 262 20.29 -3.64 7.84
CA LEU A 262 19.71 -3.87 9.15
C LEU A 262 19.12 -5.29 9.23
N PRO A 263 18.99 -5.87 10.44
CA PRO A 263 18.23 -7.08 10.64
C PRO A 263 16.81 -6.95 10.06
N LEU A 264 16.33 -8.00 9.39
CA LEU A 264 14.96 -8.05 8.86
C LEU A 264 13.94 -7.84 10.00
N PHE A 265 14.20 -8.49 11.14
CA PHE A 265 13.40 -8.33 12.34
C PHE A 265 14.29 -7.78 13.44
N THR A 266 13.84 -6.67 14.01
CA THR A 266 14.46 -6.05 15.18
C THR A 266 13.79 -6.56 16.44
N GLU A 267 14.40 -6.34 17.60
CA GLU A 267 13.75 -6.60 18.90
C GLU A 267 12.74 -5.50 19.29
N MET A 268 12.31 -4.66 18.33
CA MET A 268 11.20 -3.73 18.55
C MET A 268 9.88 -4.49 18.65
N SER A 269 9.07 -4.19 19.65
CA SER A 269 7.66 -4.62 19.69
C SER A 269 6.84 -3.90 18.61
N SER A 270 5.65 -4.42 18.31
CA SER A 270 4.69 -3.76 17.44
C SER A 270 4.40 -2.31 17.84
N ALA A 271 4.25 -2.06 19.15
CA ALA A 271 4.02 -0.71 19.66
C ALA A 271 5.17 0.26 19.35
N GLN A 272 6.42 -0.22 19.44
CA GLN A 272 7.60 0.60 19.14
C GLN A 272 7.75 0.89 17.64
N ILE A 273 7.41 -0.07 16.79
CA ILE A 273 7.35 0.13 15.33
C ILE A 273 6.26 1.16 14.99
N GLU A 274 5.10 1.09 15.65
CA GLU A 274 4.03 2.07 15.47
C GLU A 274 4.42 3.48 15.93
N TYR A 275 5.24 3.65 16.96
CA TYR A 275 5.75 4.98 17.33
C TYR A 275 6.57 5.62 16.21
N LEU A 276 7.41 4.86 15.52
CA LEU A 276 8.18 5.35 14.36
C LEU A 276 7.23 5.79 13.23
N VAL A 277 6.17 5.03 12.98
CA VAL A 277 5.20 5.32 11.92
C VAL A 277 4.32 6.53 12.25
N GLN A 278 3.77 6.59 13.45
CA GLN A 278 2.88 7.67 13.88
C GLN A 278 3.59 9.01 14.04
N ALA A 279 4.87 9.00 14.41
CA ALA A 279 5.63 10.23 14.59
C ALA A 279 5.74 11.06 13.31
N HIS A 280 5.94 10.41 12.17
CA HIS A 280 5.96 11.10 10.89
C HIS A 280 4.59 11.70 10.55
N ARG A 281 3.51 10.90 10.61
CA ARG A 281 2.15 11.39 10.34
C ARG A 281 1.78 12.58 11.21
N THR A 282 2.14 12.49 12.50
CA THR A 282 1.89 13.58 13.45
C THR A 282 2.72 14.81 13.08
N LEU A 283 4.03 14.68 12.86
CA LEU A 283 4.89 15.80 12.49
C LEU A 283 4.39 16.51 11.23
N SER A 284 4.10 15.73 10.19
CA SER A 284 3.58 16.22 8.91
C SER A 284 2.31 17.03 9.09
N ASN A 285 1.31 16.49 9.79
CA ASN A 285 0.04 17.17 10.01
C ASN A 285 0.21 18.44 10.84
N ARG A 286 1.08 18.43 11.86
CA ARG A 286 1.34 19.62 12.68
C ARG A 286 2.03 20.73 11.89
N LEU A 287 2.98 20.37 11.03
CA LEU A 287 3.66 21.35 10.17
C LEU A 287 2.72 21.91 9.10
N LYS A 288 1.87 21.07 8.49
CA LYS A 288 0.80 21.53 7.59
C LYS A 288 -0.11 22.55 8.27
N ASN A 289 -0.54 22.27 9.49
CA ASN A 289 -1.39 23.18 10.24
C ASN A 289 -0.67 24.51 10.53
N ILE A 290 0.61 24.48 10.91
CA ILE A 290 1.39 25.71 11.11
C ILE A 290 1.46 26.52 9.81
N VAL A 291 1.79 25.90 8.68
CA VAL A 291 1.87 26.60 7.39
C VAL A 291 0.52 27.16 6.96
N PHE A 292 -0.55 26.38 7.11
CA PHE A 292 -1.92 26.81 6.82
C PHE A 292 -2.30 28.06 7.61
N HIS A 293 -2.06 28.06 8.93
CA HIS A 293 -2.40 29.21 9.76
C HIS A 293 -1.47 30.40 9.58
N LEU A 294 -0.22 30.21 9.13
CA LEU A 294 0.64 31.31 8.71
C LEU A 294 0.09 31.99 7.46
N TYR A 295 -0.39 31.21 6.49
CA TYR A 295 -1.02 31.75 5.28
C TYR A 295 -2.34 32.48 5.59
N GLU A 296 -3.15 31.92 6.50
CA GLU A 296 -4.40 32.52 6.96
C GLU A 296 -4.15 33.86 7.66
N ALA A 297 -3.16 33.94 8.56
CA ALA A 297 -2.79 35.18 9.24
C ALA A 297 -2.27 36.27 8.28
N ASP A 298 -1.59 35.88 7.19
CA ASP A 298 -1.12 36.82 6.16
C ASP A 298 -2.28 37.31 5.27
N SER A 299 -3.29 36.46 5.05
CA SER A 299 -4.42 36.75 4.16
C SER A 299 -5.56 37.51 4.84
N ASP A 300 -5.83 37.25 6.12
CA ASP A 300 -6.90 37.86 6.91
C ASP A 300 -6.43 38.18 8.33
N PRO A 301 -5.77 39.34 8.54
CA PRO A 301 -5.22 39.72 9.84
C PRO A 301 -6.31 39.84 10.91
N GLY A 302 -6.04 39.28 12.08
CA GLY A 302 -6.93 39.25 13.23
C GLY A 302 -7.78 37.97 13.35
N THR A 303 -7.55 36.97 12.50
CA THR A 303 -8.33 35.71 12.52
C THR A 303 -7.62 34.58 13.25
N VAL A 304 -6.29 34.60 13.32
CA VAL A 304 -5.50 33.46 13.80
C VAL A 304 -4.95 33.73 15.20
N SER A 305 -5.35 32.92 16.18
CA SER A 305 -4.74 33.00 17.52
C SER A 305 -3.32 32.42 17.52
N HIS A 306 -2.37 33.15 18.12
CA HIS A 306 -1.00 32.67 18.35
C HIS A 306 -0.92 31.33 19.12
N ASN A 307 -1.94 31.00 19.92
CA ASN A 307 -2.06 29.74 20.66
C ASN A 307 -2.05 28.50 19.74
N VAL A 308 -2.51 28.65 18.49
CA VAL A 308 -2.52 27.56 17.51
C VAL A 308 -1.09 27.15 17.15
N PHE A 309 -0.18 28.12 16.99
CA PHE A 309 1.24 27.87 16.75
C PHE A 309 1.90 27.19 17.95
N ILE A 310 1.64 27.69 19.17
CA ILE A 310 2.16 27.12 20.42
C ILE A 310 1.72 25.66 20.58
N THR A 311 0.43 25.37 20.37
CA THR A 311 -0.14 24.02 20.52
C THR A 311 0.48 23.04 19.52
N ASN A 312 0.60 23.43 18.25
CA ASN A 312 1.20 22.56 17.24
C ASN A 312 2.70 22.34 17.50
N ALA A 313 3.44 23.37 17.91
CA ALA A 313 4.85 23.27 18.26
C ALA A 313 5.11 22.38 19.48
N HIS A 314 4.30 22.49 20.54
CA HIS A 314 4.37 21.60 21.70
C HIS A 314 4.12 20.14 21.31
N HIS A 315 3.14 19.88 20.45
CA HIS A 315 2.89 18.53 19.95
C HIS A 315 4.07 17.97 19.15
N ILE A 316 4.74 18.79 18.33
CA ILE A 316 5.97 18.38 17.62
C ILE A 316 7.09 18.04 18.62
N LYS A 317 7.23 18.83 19.70
CA LYS A 317 8.26 18.62 20.73
C LYS A 317 8.16 17.23 21.36
N VAL A 318 7.00 16.93 21.94
CA VAL A 318 6.76 15.71 22.75
C VAL A 318 6.73 14.44 21.90
N ARG A 319 6.17 14.51 20.67
CA ARG A 319 5.91 13.31 19.86
C ARG A 319 7.15 12.65 19.25
N PHE A 320 8.31 13.30 19.34
CA PHE A 320 9.56 12.79 18.77
C PHE A 320 10.48 12.11 19.79
N GLU A 321 10.14 12.11 21.08
CA GLU A 321 10.93 11.46 22.13
C GLU A 321 10.92 9.93 21.99
N ALA A 322 9.73 9.33 21.85
CA ALA A 322 9.60 7.87 21.68
C ALA A 322 10.27 7.34 20.40
N PRO A 323 10.10 7.94 19.20
CA PRO A 323 10.82 7.54 17.99
C PRO A 323 12.34 7.63 18.12
N LEU A 324 12.84 8.72 18.73
CA LEU A 324 14.27 8.90 18.95
C LEU A 324 14.82 7.80 19.88
N LEU A 325 14.10 7.50 20.95
CA LEU A 325 14.46 6.43 21.87
C LEU A 325 14.51 5.08 21.15
N VAL A 326 13.50 4.77 20.33
CA VAL A 326 13.45 3.53 19.54
C VAL A 326 14.64 3.45 18.57
N VAL A 327 14.96 4.55 17.87
CA VAL A 327 16.13 4.62 16.98
C VAL A 327 17.43 4.33 17.74
N LEU A 328 17.63 4.97 18.89
CA LEU A 328 18.86 4.82 19.67
C LEU A 328 19.00 3.45 20.33
N LEU A 329 17.89 2.80 20.70
CA LEU A 329 17.88 1.50 21.37
C LEU A 329 17.98 0.32 20.39
N TYR A 330 17.33 0.39 19.23
CA TYR A 330 17.19 -0.78 18.35
C TYR A 330 17.87 -0.63 16.99
N LEU A 331 17.87 0.58 16.43
CA LEU A 331 18.33 0.79 15.05
C LEU A 331 19.80 1.17 14.99
N VAL A 332 20.24 2.12 15.81
CA VAL A 332 21.66 2.53 15.85
C VAL A 332 22.57 1.36 16.27
N PRO A 333 22.24 0.56 17.30
CA PRO A 333 23.06 -0.60 17.68
C PRO A 333 23.09 -1.70 16.62
N ALA A 334 22.08 -1.77 15.75
CA ALA A 334 22.01 -2.74 14.67
C ALA A 334 22.88 -2.37 13.45
N ILE A 335 23.44 -1.16 13.42
CA ILE A 335 24.40 -0.75 12.38
C ILE A 335 25.77 -1.31 12.75
N PRO A 336 26.40 -2.15 11.90
CA PRO A 336 27.71 -2.70 12.20
C PRO A 336 28.78 -1.60 12.16
N ASP A 337 29.68 -1.61 13.14
CA ASP A 337 30.87 -0.76 13.07
C ASP A 337 31.75 -1.18 11.89
N THR A 338 32.25 -0.20 11.15
CA THR A 338 33.23 -0.40 10.07
C THR A 338 34.62 -0.39 10.68
N GLU A 339 35.52 -1.26 10.19
CA GLU A 339 36.93 -1.22 10.59
C GLU A 339 37.48 0.20 10.43
N GLY A 340 37.90 0.81 11.55
CA GLY A 340 38.42 2.19 11.59
C GLY A 340 37.40 3.33 11.72
N PHE A 341 36.08 3.08 11.68
CA PHE A 341 35.07 4.12 11.89
C PHE A 341 33.95 3.65 12.85
N PRO A 342 33.83 4.26 14.05
CA PRO A 342 32.85 3.88 15.05
C PRO A 342 31.46 4.42 14.67
N THR A 343 30.84 3.79 13.67
CA THR A 343 29.58 4.18 13.04
C THR A 343 28.48 4.40 14.07
N GLN A 344 28.35 3.51 15.06
CA GLN A 344 27.31 3.64 16.09
C GLN A 344 27.48 4.91 16.92
N ASN A 345 28.72 5.22 17.33
CA ASN A 345 29.02 6.43 18.12
C ASN A 345 28.77 7.70 17.32
N TYR A 346 29.11 7.68 16.03
CA TYR A 346 28.78 8.78 15.13
C TYR A 346 27.27 9.04 15.09
N TYR A 347 26.45 8.00 14.91
CA TYR A 347 25.00 8.13 14.89
C TYR A 347 24.42 8.61 16.22
N LYS A 348 24.85 8.03 17.35
CA LYS A 348 24.42 8.48 18.69
C LYS A 348 24.68 9.97 18.89
N ARG A 349 25.90 10.44 18.56
CA ARG A 349 26.26 11.86 18.67
C ARG A 349 25.41 12.74 17.74
N TRP A 350 25.20 12.30 16.50
CA TRP A 350 24.40 13.06 15.54
C TRP A 350 22.95 13.21 16.03
N PHE A 351 22.32 12.11 16.46
CA PHE A 351 20.94 12.14 16.97
C PHE A 351 20.78 12.97 18.23
N ASN A 352 21.74 12.90 19.16
CA ASN A 352 21.74 13.74 20.35
C ASN A 352 21.82 15.23 19.97
N THR A 353 22.76 15.59 19.09
CA THR A 353 22.94 16.97 18.61
C THR A 353 21.68 17.47 17.92
N TRP A 354 21.12 16.67 17.01
CA TRP A 354 19.90 16.99 16.28
C TRP A 354 18.72 17.17 17.24
N ASN A 355 18.59 16.33 18.27
CA ASN A 355 17.51 16.46 19.26
C ASN A 355 17.63 17.75 20.07
N THR A 356 18.84 18.12 20.50
CA THR A 356 19.10 19.40 21.17
C THR A 356 18.73 20.58 20.28
N GLN A 357 19.18 20.60 19.02
CA GLN A 357 18.87 21.66 18.07
C GLN A 357 17.37 21.76 17.79
N ARG A 358 16.69 20.63 17.62
CA ARG A 358 15.23 20.56 17.44
C ARG A 358 14.49 21.17 18.63
N ILE A 359 14.85 20.78 19.84
CA ILE A 359 14.21 21.30 21.07
C ILE A 359 14.40 22.81 21.15
N LEU A 360 15.62 23.31 20.94
CA LEU A 360 15.92 24.74 20.95
C LEU A 360 15.13 25.51 19.89
N ALA A 361 15.06 24.99 18.66
CA ALA A 361 14.30 25.62 17.59
C ALA A 361 12.79 25.71 17.92
N ILE A 362 12.22 24.65 18.49
CA ILE A 362 10.81 24.63 18.91
C ILE A 362 10.56 25.59 20.07
N ASP A 363 11.45 25.63 21.07
CA ASP A 363 11.30 26.53 22.21
C ASP A 363 11.42 28.00 21.80
N ASN A 364 12.36 28.31 20.90
CA ASN A 364 12.45 29.65 20.32
C ASN A 364 11.18 30.03 19.55
N PHE A 365 10.63 29.11 18.75
CA PHE A 365 9.39 29.33 18.03
C PHE A 365 8.19 29.56 18.97
N ILE A 366 8.06 28.76 20.03
CA ILE A 366 7.02 28.93 21.05
C ILE A 366 7.15 30.28 21.76
N ASN A 367 8.38 30.66 22.14
CA ASN A 367 8.63 31.93 22.81
C ASN A 367 8.31 33.12 21.90
N PHE A 368 8.65 33.03 20.62
CA PHE A 368 8.26 34.03 19.62
C PHE A 368 6.73 34.12 19.50
N ALA A 369 6.03 32.99 19.34
CA ALA A 369 4.57 32.98 19.25
C ALA A 369 3.91 33.60 20.49
N ARG A 370 4.44 33.36 21.70
CA ARG A 370 3.96 34.01 22.94
C ARG A 370 4.19 35.52 22.96
N SER A 371 5.28 35.99 22.35
CA SER A 371 5.63 37.41 22.33
C SER A 371 4.69 38.26 21.47
N LEU A 372 3.88 37.62 20.61
CA LEU A 372 2.90 38.29 19.76
C LEU A 372 1.67 38.79 20.52
N GLY A 373 1.54 38.47 21.81
CA GLY A 373 0.43 38.94 22.66
C GLY A 373 -0.84 38.11 22.51
N PRO A 374 -1.89 38.37 23.34
CA PRO A 374 -3.12 37.60 23.35
C PRO A 374 -3.98 37.81 22.10
N ASP A 375 -3.75 38.92 21.39
CA ASP A 375 -4.55 39.34 20.26
C ASP A 375 -4.35 38.38 19.07
N PRO A 376 -5.41 38.13 18.29
CA PRO A 376 -5.28 37.41 17.03
C PRO A 376 -4.33 38.13 16.07
N LEU A 377 -3.54 37.33 15.34
CA LEU A 377 -2.58 37.74 14.31
C LEU A 377 -3.28 38.10 13.02
#